data_AF-H6V8R5-F1
#
_entry.id   AF-H6V8R5-F1
#
_cell.length_a   1.000
_cell.length_b   1.000
_cell.length_c   1.000
_cell.angle_alpha   90.00
_cell.angle_beta   90.00
_cell.angle_gamma   90.00
#
_symmetry.space_group_name_H-M   'P 1'
#
loop_
_entity.id
_entity.type
_entity.pdbx_description
1 polymer ?
#
loop_
_entity_poly.entity_id
_entity_poly.type
_entity_poly.pdbx_seq_one_letter_code
_entity_poly.pdbx_strand_id
1 'polypeptide(L)'
;SVHPFCGGVPSDVRMTTRYRTDEFLSSLMGILHETGHGLYEQNLPRDLGHWPSAKARGMATHESQSLFQEMQLSRRPEFWAFALPLARKHLGAEHFEGFEMEDMLAHVHRVERGLIRVDADEATYPLHVILRFELEQELISGRLAPKDVPEMWDARMRDYLDLSTIDNPKDGPTQDVHWPSGAFGYFPCYTL
;
A
#
# COMPACT_ATOMS: atom_id res chain seq x y z
N SER A 1 -13.42 -1.53 2.36
CA SER A 1 -13.05 -2.95 2.18
C SER A 1 -12.09 -3.34 3.30
N VAL A 2 -11.91 -4.62 3.61
CA VAL A 2 -10.85 -5.07 4.55
C VAL A 2 -9.46 -4.79 3.96
N HIS A 3 -9.35 -4.93 2.63
CA HIS A 3 -8.16 -4.58 1.84
C HIS A 3 -8.58 -3.50 0.82
N PRO A 4 -8.04 -2.27 0.90
CA PRO A 4 -8.23 -1.24 -0.11
C PRO A 4 -7.90 -1.77 -1.52
N PHE A 5 -8.63 -1.27 -2.52
CA PHE A 5 -8.36 -1.53 -3.93
C PHE A 5 -9.10 -0.53 -4.82
N CYS A 6 -8.59 -0.37 -6.03
CA CYS A 6 -9.18 0.41 -7.11
C CYS A 6 -9.47 -0.51 -8.30
N GLY A 7 -10.59 -0.26 -9.00
CA GLY A 7 -10.95 -1.01 -10.18
C GLY A 7 -12.18 -0.46 -10.89
N GLY A 8 -12.57 -1.11 -11.98
CA GLY A 8 -13.71 -0.71 -12.80
C GLY A 8 -13.34 -0.58 -14.27
N VAL A 9 -13.96 0.37 -14.96
CA VAL A 9 -13.68 0.71 -16.36
C VAL A 9 -13.38 2.20 -16.48
N PRO A 10 -12.74 2.69 -17.56
CA PRO A 10 -12.38 4.11 -17.67
C PRO A 10 -13.54 5.11 -17.49
N SER A 11 -14.80 4.68 -17.71
CA SER A 11 -16.00 5.49 -17.49
C SER A 11 -16.60 5.39 -16.07
N ASP A 12 -16.21 4.38 -15.29
CA ASP A 12 -16.68 4.12 -13.92
C ASP A 12 -15.54 3.44 -13.13
N VAL A 13 -14.68 4.27 -12.54
CA VAL A 13 -13.55 3.85 -11.71
C VAL A 13 -13.92 4.05 -10.26
N ARG A 14 -13.88 2.97 -9.48
CA ARG A 14 -14.25 2.97 -8.07
C ARG A 14 -13.05 2.57 -7.24
N MET A 15 -13.00 3.08 -6.02
CA MET A 15 -12.02 2.70 -5.03
C MET A 15 -12.69 2.34 -3.71
N THR A 16 -12.00 1.55 -2.91
CA THR A 16 -12.38 1.26 -1.55
C THR A 16 -11.24 1.60 -0.61
N THR A 17 -11.57 2.00 0.61
CA THR A 17 -10.58 2.22 1.68
C THR A 17 -11.01 1.47 2.95
N ARG A 18 -10.13 1.49 3.94
CA ARG A 18 -10.36 1.01 5.29
C ARG A 18 -10.12 2.16 6.27
N TYR A 19 -11.16 2.49 7.03
CA TYR A 19 -11.06 3.53 8.06
C TYR A 19 -10.58 2.96 9.38
N ARG A 20 -9.84 3.78 10.11
CA ARG A 20 -9.51 3.62 11.52
C ARG A 20 -10.19 4.73 12.34
N THR A 21 -10.51 4.42 13.59
CA THR A 21 -11.19 5.36 14.50
C THR A 21 -10.24 5.96 15.54
N ASP A 22 -9.02 5.42 15.64
CA ASP A 22 -7.97 5.86 16.57
C ASP A 22 -6.97 6.81 15.91
N GLU A 23 -6.82 6.74 14.60
CA GLU A 23 -5.99 7.63 13.79
C GLU A 23 -6.60 7.82 12.39
N PHE A 24 -6.24 8.89 11.67
CA PHE A 24 -6.81 9.20 10.35
C PHE A 24 -5.83 9.00 9.18
N LEU A 25 -4.53 8.95 9.47
CA LEU A 25 -3.48 9.04 8.48
C LEU A 25 -3.36 7.76 7.65
N SER A 26 -3.40 6.56 8.26
CA SER A 26 -3.34 5.30 7.50
C SER A 26 -4.51 5.21 6.52
N SER A 27 -5.69 5.65 6.95
CA SER A 27 -6.88 5.69 6.09
C SER A 27 -6.71 6.67 4.92
N LEU A 28 -6.14 7.84 5.19
CA LEU A 28 -5.86 8.87 4.20
C LEU A 28 -4.79 8.41 3.19
N MET A 29 -3.68 7.83 3.64
CA MET A 29 -2.63 7.31 2.77
C MET A 29 -3.16 6.20 1.86
N GLY A 30 -3.96 5.27 2.39
CA GLY A 30 -4.65 4.28 1.57
C GLY A 30 -5.58 4.91 0.52
N ILE A 31 -6.32 5.96 0.85
CA ILE A 31 -7.15 6.68 -0.15
C ILE A 31 -6.28 7.32 -1.24
N LEU A 32 -5.15 7.93 -0.87
CA LEU A 32 -4.24 8.58 -1.81
C LEU A 32 -3.57 7.57 -2.75
N HIS A 33 -3.20 6.39 -2.23
CA HIS A 33 -2.73 5.25 -3.01
C HIS A 33 -3.75 4.85 -4.08
N GLU A 34 -4.99 4.54 -3.67
CA GLU A 34 -6.05 4.14 -4.60
C GLU A 34 -6.46 5.28 -5.55
N THR A 35 -6.26 6.54 -5.15
CA THR A 35 -6.45 7.70 -6.01
C THR A 35 -5.44 7.73 -7.15
N GLY A 36 -4.18 7.33 -6.93
CA GLY A 36 -3.21 7.22 -8.02
C GLY A 36 -3.59 6.17 -9.07
N HIS A 37 -4.06 5.00 -8.62
CA HIS A 37 -4.66 4.01 -9.51
C HIS A 37 -5.86 4.59 -10.28
N GLY A 38 -6.74 5.28 -9.57
CA GLY A 38 -7.95 5.87 -10.14
C GLY A 38 -7.63 6.92 -11.20
N LEU A 39 -6.69 7.81 -10.92
CA LEU A 39 -6.22 8.85 -11.84
C LEU A 39 -5.60 8.23 -13.09
N TYR A 40 -4.87 7.12 -12.97
CA TYR A 40 -4.32 6.46 -14.16
C TYR A 40 -5.43 5.93 -15.06
N GLU A 41 -6.37 5.14 -14.51
CA GLU A 41 -7.47 4.53 -15.26
C GLU A 41 -8.40 5.57 -15.89
N GLN A 42 -8.73 6.66 -15.16
CA GLN A 42 -9.63 7.71 -15.64
C GLN A 42 -9.06 8.52 -16.82
N ASN A 43 -7.73 8.55 -16.96
CA ASN A 43 -7.01 9.29 -17.99
C ASN A 43 -6.57 8.40 -19.17
N LEU A 44 -6.94 7.12 -19.20
CA LEU A 44 -6.75 6.28 -20.38
C LEU A 44 -7.61 6.77 -21.56
N PRO A 45 -7.18 6.57 -22.82
CA PRO A 45 -7.93 7.03 -23.99
C PRO A 45 -9.31 6.36 -24.11
N ARG A 46 -10.37 7.10 -23.76
CA ARG A 46 -11.73 6.57 -23.68
C ARG A 46 -12.24 6.04 -25.01
N ASP A 47 -11.99 6.77 -26.10
CA ASP A 47 -12.43 6.40 -27.45
C ASP A 47 -11.78 5.10 -27.96
N LEU A 48 -10.66 4.71 -27.34
CA LEU A 48 -9.92 3.50 -27.68
C LEU A 48 -10.09 2.39 -26.65
N GLY A 49 -10.96 2.52 -25.64
CA GLY A 49 -11.02 1.61 -24.48
C GLY A 49 -11.29 0.13 -24.81
N HIS A 50 -11.77 -0.18 -26.02
CA HIS A 50 -11.94 -1.54 -26.52
C HIS A 50 -10.65 -2.15 -27.10
N TRP A 51 -9.63 -1.34 -27.37
CA TRP A 51 -8.34 -1.78 -27.88
C TRP A 51 -7.35 -2.12 -26.75
N PRO A 52 -6.55 -3.19 -26.90
CA PRO A 52 -5.51 -3.53 -25.93
C PRO A 52 -4.50 -2.39 -25.69
N SER A 53 -4.24 -1.55 -26.70
CA SER A 53 -3.31 -0.42 -26.61
C SER A 53 -3.80 0.73 -25.71
N ALA A 54 -5.08 0.74 -25.34
CA ALA A 54 -5.67 1.77 -24.48
C ALA A 54 -5.78 1.32 -23.01
N LYS A 55 -5.29 0.13 -22.67
CA LYS A 55 -5.27 -0.40 -21.30
C LYS A 55 -4.02 0.06 -20.55
N ALA A 56 -4.08 0.00 -19.23
CA ALA A 56 -2.92 0.20 -18.37
C ALA A 56 -1.73 -0.70 -18.81
N ARG A 57 -0.52 -0.15 -18.79
CA ARG A 57 0.72 -0.81 -19.24
C ARG A 57 1.28 -1.74 -18.15
N GLY A 58 0.47 -2.70 -17.73
CA GLY A 58 0.80 -3.68 -16.70
C GLY A 58 0.85 -3.09 -15.28
N MET A 59 1.00 -3.99 -14.30
CA MET A 59 0.89 -3.63 -12.88
C MET A 59 2.03 -2.76 -12.37
N ALA A 60 3.27 -2.93 -12.84
CA ALA A 60 4.37 -2.05 -12.43
C ALA A 60 4.08 -0.57 -12.76
N THR A 61 3.62 -0.28 -13.99
CA THR A 61 3.21 1.09 -14.35
C THR A 61 2.02 1.54 -13.49
N HIS A 62 1.08 0.64 -13.21
CA HIS A 62 -0.11 0.95 -12.41
C HIS A 62 0.26 1.32 -10.96
N GLU A 63 1.11 0.53 -10.33
CA GLU A 63 1.64 0.75 -8.98
C GLU A 63 2.57 1.96 -8.89
N SER A 64 3.29 2.29 -9.98
CA SER A 64 4.06 3.54 -10.02
C SER A 64 3.16 4.77 -9.83
N GLN A 65 1.91 4.73 -10.30
CA GLN A 65 0.99 5.87 -10.18
C GLN A 65 0.38 5.96 -8.79
N SER A 66 0.03 4.83 -8.15
CA SER A 66 -0.44 4.81 -6.76
C SER A 66 0.64 5.28 -5.80
N LEU A 67 1.86 4.72 -5.89
CA LEU A 67 3.00 5.10 -5.06
C LEU A 67 3.50 6.52 -5.35
N PHE A 68 3.36 7.01 -6.59
CA PHE A 68 3.66 8.42 -6.87
C PHE A 68 2.74 9.37 -6.10
N GLN A 69 1.43 9.08 -6.04
CA GLN A 69 0.50 9.89 -5.23
C GLN A 69 0.79 9.73 -3.74
N GLU A 70 0.87 8.49 -3.25
CA GLU A 70 1.00 8.19 -1.82
C GLU A 70 2.37 8.58 -1.25
N MET A 71 3.45 8.05 -1.82
CA MET A 71 4.80 8.18 -1.27
C MET A 71 5.48 9.46 -1.74
N GLN A 72 5.37 9.79 -3.04
CA GLN A 72 6.16 10.88 -3.61
C GLN A 72 5.53 12.26 -3.46
N LEU A 73 4.20 12.37 -3.60
CA LEU A 73 3.50 13.65 -3.46
C LEU A 73 3.01 13.90 -2.04
N SER A 74 2.35 12.91 -1.42
CA SER A 74 1.61 13.13 -0.17
C SER A 74 2.49 13.18 1.08
N ARG A 75 3.78 12.87 0.97
CA ARG A 75 4.76 13.04 2.06
C ARG A 75 5.51 14.38 1.99
N ARG A 76 5.26 15.20 0.97
CA ARG A 76 5.95 16.49 0.78
C ARG A 76 5.31 17.60 1.63
N PRO A 77 6.10 18.59 2.10
CA PRO A 77 5.58 19.71 2.88
C PRO A 77 4.50 20.51 2.15
N GLU A 78 4.58 20.61 0.83
CA GLU A 78 3.59 21.33 0.02
C GLU A 78 2.21 20.66 0.07
N PHE A 79 2.17 19.32 0.11
CA PHE A 79 0.91 18.60 0.28
C PHE A 79 0.29 18.88 1.64
N TRP A 80 1.09 18.83 2.71
CA TRP A 80 0.59 19.05 4.07
C TRP A 80 0.23 20.51 4.34
N ALA A 81 0.89 21.47 3.69
CA ALA A 81 0.47 22.89 3.72
C ALA A 81 -0.97 23.07 3.22
N PHE A 82 -1.42 22.23 2.29
CA PHE A 82 -2.80 22.17 1.81
C PHE A 82 -3.70 21.29 2.69
N ALA A 83 -3.25 20.09 3.04
CA ALA A 83 -4.08 19.05 3.66
C ALA A 83 -4.27 19.24 5.17
N LEU A 84 -3.26 19.70 5.90
CA LEU A 84 -3.33 19.83 7.36
C LEU A 84 -4.42 20.83 7.82
N PRO A 85 -4.61 22.00 7.17
CA PRO A 85 -5.75 22.87 7.47
C PRO A 85 -7.11 22.21 7.24
N LEU A 86 -7.24 21.35 6.23
CA LEU A 86 -8.47 20.59 5.97
C LEU A 86 -8.70 19.53 7.05
N ALA A 87 -7.65 18.81 7.45
CA ALA A 87 -7.71 17.84 8.54
C ALA A 87 -8.18 18.51 9.84
N ARG A 88 -7.56 19.63 10.23
CA ARG A 88 -7.97 20.44 11.40
C ARG A 88 -9.43 20.87 11.31
N LYS A 89 -9.89 21.35 10.15
CA LYS A 89 -11.27 21.78 9.93
C LYS A 89 -12.29 20.65 10.09
N HIS A 90 -11.98 19.46 9.58
CA HIS A 90 -12.95 18.37 9.46
C HIS A 90 -12.91 17.37 10.61
N LEU A 91 -11.76 17.24 11.28
CA LEU A 91 -11.59 16.33 12.42
C LEU A 91 -11.70 17.06 13.76
N GLY A 92 -11.62 18.39 13.80
CA GLY A 92 -11.68 19.19 15.03
C GLY A 92 -10.30 19.75 15.38
N ALA A 93 -10.18 21.07 15.42
CA ALA A 93 -8.89 21.74 15.64
C ALA A 93 -8.31 21.47 17.03
N GLU A 94 -9.17 21.20 18.01
CA GLU A 94 -8.81 20.81 19.38
C GLU A 94 -7.96 19.54 19.44
N HIS A 95 -8.12 18.62 18.47
CA HIS A 95 -7.32 17.39 18.39
C HIS A 95 -5.91 17.62 17.82
N PHE A 96 -5.62 18.84 17.37
CA PHE A 96 -4.32 19.23 16.82
C PHE A 96 -3.63 20.31 17.68
N GLU A 97 -4.13 20.59 18.89
CA GLU A 97 -3.48 21.54 19.79
C GLU A 97 -2.03 21.12 20.08
N GLY A 98 -1.08 22.00 19.72
CA GLY A 98 0.35 21.72 19.85
C GLY A 98 0.93 20.77 18.82
N PHE A 99 0.14 20.32 17.83
CA PHE A 99 0.60 19.51 16.71
C PHE A 99 0.73 20.37 15.46
N GLU A 100 1.97 20.66 15.06
CA GLU A 100 2.28 21.57 13.95
C GLU A 100 2.78 20.83 12.70
N MET A 101 3.12 21.61 11.67
CA MET A 101 3.59 21.08 10.38
C MET A 101 4.81 20.17 10.56
N GLU A 102 5.75 20.57 11.42
CA GLU A 102 6.96 19.84 11.70
C GLU A 102 6.66 18.45 12.30
N ASP A 103 5.65 18.36 13.18
CA ASP A 103 5.21 17.09 13.77
C ASP A 103 4.57 16.19 12.71
N MET A 104 3.76 16.75 11.82
CA MET A 104 3.21 16.01 10.68
C MET A 104 4.31 15.45 9.79
N LEU A 105 5.29 16.28 9.42
CA LEU A 105 6.40 15.88 8.57
C LEU A 105 7.29 14.84 9.23
N ALA A 106 7.54 14.97 10.54
CA ALA A 106 8.26 13.96 11.30
C ALA A 106 7.49 12.63 11.33
N HIS A 107 6.17 12.68 11.45
CA HIS A 107 5.33 11.50 11.51
C HIS A 107 5.22 10.77 10.16
N VAL A 108 4.97 11.49 9.05
CA VAL A 108 4.89 10.87 7.71
C VAL A 108 6.24 10.42 7.15
N HIS A 109 7.36 10.83 7.74
CA HIS A 109 8.70 10.33 7.38
C HIS A 109 9.30 9.40 8.44
N ARG A 110 8.50 9.00 9.44
CA ARG A 110 8.97 8.11 10.49
C ARG A 110 9.33 6.75 9.89
N VAL A 111 10.57 6.32 10.11
CA VAL A 111 11.04 4.99 9.75
C VAL A 111 10.92 4.08 10.96
N GLU A 112 10.14 3.02 10.84
CA GLU A 112 9.90 2.06 11.91
C GLU A 112 9.59 0.69 11.32
N ARG A 113 10.22 -0.35 11.88
CA ARG A 113 9.93 -1.72 11.47
C ARG A 113 8.51 -2.08 11.91
N GLY A 114 7.66 -2.43 10.96
CA GLY A 114 6.27 -2.82 11.19
C GLY A 114 5.94 -4.19 10.64
N LEU A 115 4.78 -4.73 11.03
CA LEU A 115 4.28 -6.02 10.53
C LEU A 115 3.59 -5.88 9.16
N ILE A 116 2.95 -4.73 8.93
CA ILE A 116 2.00 -4.52 7.84
C ILE A 116 2.68 -3.79 6.67
N ARG A 117 2.75 -4.45 5.51
CA ARG A 117 3.41 -3.91 4.31
C ARG A 117 2.81 -2.57 3.87
N VAL A 118 1.49 -2.45 3.83
CA VAL A 118 0.81 -1.23 3.36
C VAL A 118 0.97 -0.04 4.31
N ASP A 119 1.41 -0.29 5.56
CA ASP A 119 1.70 0.76 6.54
C ASP A 119 3.21 1.04 6.65
N ALA A 120 4.06 0.29 5.92
CA ALA A 120 5.51 0.39 6.03
C ALA A 120 6.05 1.70 5.43
N ASP A 121 7.11 2.22 6.02
CA ASP A 121 7.81 3.41 5.53
C ASP A 121 8.63 3.13 4.26
N GLU A 122 9.06 4.18 3.56
CA GLU A 122 9.80 4.06 2.29
C GLU A 122 11.11 3.25 2.39
N ALA A 123 11.74 3.17 3.58
CA ALA A 123 12.98 2.43 3.76
C ALA A 123 12.74 0.95 4.09
N THR A 124 11.67 0.61 4.81
CA THR A 124 11.35 -0.77 5.20
C THR A 124 10.42 -1.48 4.22
N TYR A 125 9.59 -0.73 3.47
CA TYR A 125 8.64 -1.26 2.49
C TYR A 125 9.25 -2.27 1.49
N PRO A 126 10.44 -2.02 0.89
CA PRO A 126 11.05 -2.99 -0.03
C PRO A 126 11.33 -4.35 0.59
N LEU A 127 11.63 -4.44 1.89
CA LEU A 127 11.88 -5.70 2.58
C LEU A 127 10.62 -6.57 2.64
N HIS A 128 9.45 -5.96 2.82
CA HIS A 128 8.18 -6.66 2.77
C HIS A 128 7.89 -7.24 1.38
N VAL A 129 8.27 -6.51 0.32
CA VAL A 129 8.14 -6.97 -1.08
C VAL A 129 9.10 -8.13 -1.37
N ILE A 130 10.37 -7.99 -0.97
CA ILE A 130 11.40 -9.02 -1.16
C ILE A 130 10.99 -10.33 -0.48
N LEU A 131 10.51 -10.27 0.77
CA LEU A 131 10.01 -11.43 1.49
C LEU A 131 8.97 -12.21 0.68
N ARG A 132 7.97 -11.51 0.13
CA ARG A 132 6.90 -12.14 -0.65
C ARG A 132 7.42 -12.70 -1.96
N PHE A 133 8.26 -11.96 -2.66
CA PHE A 133 8.87 -12.42 -3.89
C PHE A 133 9.67 -13.72 -3.70
N GLU A 134 10.51 -13.79 -2.66
CA GLU A 134 11.28 -15.00 -2.37
C GLU A 134 10.38 -16.19 -2.02
N LEU A 135 9.33 -15.97 -1.21
CA LEU A 135 8.34 -17.02 -0.90
C LEU A 135 7.61 -17.49 -2.15
N GLU A 136 7.22 -16.58 -3.06
CA GLU A 136 6.61 -16.92 -4.33
C GLU A 136 7.54 -17.79 -5.20
N GLN A 137 8.83 -17.45 -5.26
CA GLN A 137 9.82 -18.26 -5.99
C GLN A 137 9.92 -19.69 -5.42
N GLU A 138 9.94 -19.83 -4.09
CA GLU A 138 10.01 -21.14 -3.44
C GLU A 138 8.72 -21.96 -3.60
N LEU A 139 7.55 -21.31 -3.52
CA LEU A 139 6.25 -21.95 -3.77
C LEU A 139 6.13 -22.44 -5.21
N ILE A 140 6.44 -21.59 -6.19
CA ILE A 140 6.33 -21.91 -7.62
C ILE A 140 7.33 -23.00 -8.02
N SER A 141 8.54 -22.99 -7.45
CA SER A 141 9.55 -24.02 -7.70
C SER A 141 9.30 -25.34 -6.96
N GLY A 142 8.31 -25.40 -6.06
CA GLY A 142 8.00 -26.56 -5.24
C GLY A 142 8.99 -26.82 -4.10
N ARG A 143 9.85 -25.83 -3.76
CA ARG A 143 10.77 -25.90 -2.62
C ARG A 143 10.07 -25.62 -1.29
N LEU A 144 8.98 -24.86 -1.31
CA LEU A 144 8.14 -24.57 -0.15
C LEU A 144 6.74 -25.15 -0.38
N ALA A 145 6.22 -25.90 0.60
CA ALA A 145 4.82 -26.33 0.57
C ALA A 145 3.92 -25.24 1.18
N PRO A 146 2.69 -25.02 0.67
CA PRO A 146 1.79 -23.98 1.19
C PRO A 146 1.51 -24.05 2.70
N LYS A 147 1.52 -25.26 3.27
CA LYS A 147 1.30 -25.47 4.71
C LYS A 147 2.43 -24.93 5.60
N ASP A 148 3.63 -24.76 5.05
CA ASP A 148 4.84 -24.34 5.77
C ASP A 148 5.10 -22.82 5.58
N VAL A 149 4.19 -22.12 4.89
CA VAL A 149 4.26 -20.65 4.67
C VAL A 149 4.26 -19.87 5.98
N PRO A 150 3.43 -20.19 7.01
CA PRO A 150 3.45 -19.44 8.26
C PRO A 150 4.83 -19.41 8.93
N GLU A 151 5.49 -20.56 9.01
CA GLU A 151 6.81 -20.70 9.61
C GLU A 151 7.89 -19.99 8.79
N MET A 152 7.87 -20.13 7.46
CA MET A 152 8.86 -19.48 6.60
C MET A 152 8.68 -17.95 6.57
N TRP A 153 7.43 -17.48 6.53
CA TRP A 153 7.12 -16.06 6.63
C TRP A 153 7.67 -15.46 7.92
N ASP A 154 7.41 -16.13 9.05
CA ASP A 154 7.86 -15.71 10.36
C ASP A 154 9.39 -15.70 10.48
N ALA A 155 10.08 -16.68 9.91
CA ALA A 155 11.53 -16.68 9.82
C ALA A 155 12.06 -15.47 9.03
N ARG A 156 11.51 -15.20 7.83
CA ARG A 156 11.92 -14.07 6.99
C ARG A 156 11.60 -12.71 7.62
N MET A 157 10.45 -12.58 8.29
CA MET A 157 10.09 -11.36 9.04
C MET A 157 11.08 -11.09 10.18
N ARG A 158 11.54 -12.13 10.90
CA ARG A 158 12.59 -11.96 11.91
C ARG A 158 13.93 -11.59 11.29
N ASP A 159 14.33 -12.27 10.22
CA ASP A 159 15.62 -12.02 9.55
C ASP A 159 15.71 -10.58 9.00
N TYR A 160 14.63 -10.06 8.41
CA TYR A 160 14.65 -8.76 7.75
C TYR A 160 14.23 -7.60 8.64
N LEU A 161 13.24 -7.83 9.51
CA LEU A 161 12.57 -6.77 10.26
C LEU A 161 12.64 -6.99 11.77
N ASP A 162 13.20 -8.10 12.25
CA ASP A 162 13.28 -8.46 13.67
C ASP A 162 11.89 -8.52 14.34
N LEU A 163 10.90 -9.02 13.60
CA LEU A 163 9.51 -9.12 14.03
C LEU A 163 8.96 -10.54 13.91
N SER A 164 8.21 -10.98 14.93
CA SER A 164 7.59 -12.30 14.99
C SER A 164 6.13 -12.23 14.53
N THR A 165 5.72 -13.17 13.68
CA THR A 165 4.34 -13.32 13.17
C THR A 165 3.72 -14.68 13.46
N ILE A 166 4.45 -15.64 14.05
CA ILE A 166 3.98 -17.03 14.20
C ILE A 166 2.64 -17.17 14.92
N ASP A 167 2.39 -16.37 15.94
CA ASP A 167 1.14 -16.35 16.72
C ASP A 167 0.12 -15.31 16.20
N ASN A 168 0.42 -14.65 15.08
CA ASN A 168 -0.42 -13.60 14.49
C ASN A 168 -0.53 -13.77 12.97
N PRO A 169 -1.27 -14.80 12.49
CA PRO A 169 -1.43 -15.03 11.05
C PRO A 169 -2.13 -13.87 10.34
N LYS A 170 -3.03 -13.16 11.05
CA LYS A 170 -3.78 -12.02 10.54
C LYS A 170 -2.86 -10.90 10.03
N ASP A 171 -1.88 -10.52 10.84
CA ASP A 171 -0.88 -9.51 10.48
C ASP A 171 0.42 -10.14 9.93
N GLY A 172 0.41 -11.45 9.72
CA GLY A 172 1.46 -12.25 9.11
C GLY A 172 1.10 -12.61 7.66
N PRO A 173 1.15 -13.90 7.27
CA PRO A 173 0.93 -14.33 5.88
C PRO A 173 -0.44 -13.97 5.28
N THR A 174 -1.48 -13.71 6.09
CA THR A 174 -2.82 -13.39 5.58
C THR A 174 -3.13 -11.90 5.56
N GLN A 175 -2.12 -11.04 5.73
CA GLN A 175 -2.31 -9.59 5.72
C GLN A 175 -2.68 -9.05 4.32
N ASP A 176 -2.34 -9.78 3.25
CA ASP A 176 -2.52 -9.38 1.86
C ASP A 176 -3.52 -10.27 1.10
N VAL A 177 -4.24 -9.66 0.15
CA VAL A 177 -5.27 -10.34 -0.68
C VAL A 177 -4.70 -11.02 -1.93
N HIS A 178 -3.43 -10.79 -2.26
CA HIS A 178 -2.82 -11.20 -3.52
C HIS A 178 -2.82 -12.71 -3.72
N TRP A 179 -2.31 -13.50 -2.78
CA TRP A 179 -2.28 -14.96 -2.93
C TRP A 179 -3.68 -15.59 -2.94
N PRO A 180 -4.63 -15.21 -2.05
CA PRO A 180 -6.01 -15.66 -2.16
C PRO A 180 -6.70 -15.32 -3.49
N SER A 181 -6.30 -14.21 -4.14
CA SER A 181 -6.82 -13.83 -5.46
C SER A 181 -6.05 -14.43 -6.65
N GLY A 182 -5.01 -15.24 -6.39
CA GLY A 182 -4.19 -15.88 -7.41
C GLY A 182 -3.14 -14.96 -8.05
N ALA A 183 -2.90 -13.77 -7.49
CA ALA A 183 -1.98 -12.77 -8.03
C ALA A 183 -0.51 -13.06 -7.66
N PHE A 184 0.02 -14.21 -8.10
CA PHE A 184 1.43 -14.58 -7.97
C PHE A 184 2.31 -13.82 -8.96
N GLY A 185 3.51 -13.39 -8.54
CA GLY A 185 4.40 -12.56 -9.34
C GLY A 185 3.99 -11.08 -9.39
N TYR A 186 2.97 -10.70 -8.61
CA TYR A 186 2.50 -9.32 -8.53
C TYR A 186 3.41 -8.47 -7.65
N PHE A 187 3.83 -8.96 -6.48
CA PHE A 187 4.55 -8.15 -5.50
C PHE A 187 5.80 -7.42 -6.02
N PRO A 188 6.63 -8.02 -6.91
CA PRO A 188 7.75 -7.30 -7.50
C PRO A 188 7.37 -5.99 -8.20
N CYS A 189 6.12 -5.85 -8.68
CA CYS A 189 5.64 -4.63 -9.31
C CYS A 189 5.63 -3.42 -8.37
N TYR A 190 5.60 -3.62 -7.05
CA TYR A 190 5.65 -2.53 -6.08
C TYR A 190 7.03 -1.87 -5.92
N THR A 191 8.10 -2.49 -6.43
CA THR A 191 9.49 -2.01 -6.29
C THR A 191 10.16 -1.71 -7.65
N LEU A 192 9.44 -1.87 -8.76
CA LEU A 192 9.90 -1.57 -10.13
C LEU A 192 9.54 -0.13 -10.54
#